data_AF-A0A9X2B871-F1
#
_entry.id   AF-A0A9X2B871-F1
#
_cell.length_a   1.000
_cell.length_b   1.000
_cell.length_c   1.000
_cell.angle_alpha   90.00
_cell.angle_beta   90.00
_cell.angle_gamma   90.00
#
_symmetry.space_group_name_H-M   'P 1'
#
loop_
_entity.id
_entity.type
_entity.pdbx_description
1 polymer ?
#
loop_
_entity_poly.entity_id
_entity_poly.type
_entity_poly.pdbx_seq_one_letter_code
_entity_poly.pdbx_strand_id
1 'polypeptide(L)'
;MKWKLGDFVRFVEENREGYVTRIFDDQMIGVTGDDDFEIPVLASKVTAVHGHAAKGQAKAEDTNITGTVPAAFVKEGVFLAAIPDERAQSVVHFHLVNQTSFKLLAALTTQKDQVFKGEFSGIVEPTSSVKFYSAQLGDLQLWPNFDLEVIFYTPYNVKRPAAIRFEEKFKAKDFSGAKKQVPVLNKGGWLFRLDQPELKIDPEKLKESFFKPAEEKVSLERPNSEVDLHIEKLRNDYQFLGSSEILNIQLNHFRKSLDAAIVHQLPAIVFIHGAGNGILRHELHKQLSKHPKVQTFMDAQKEKFGYGATRVLLK
;
A
#
# COMPACT_ATOMS: atom_id res chain seq x y z
N MET A 1 7.98 38.11 17.60
CA MET A 1 9.38 37.69 17.39
C MET A 1 10.05 38.42 16.23
N LYS A 2 11.02 39.31 16.53
CA LYS A 2 11.81 40.09 15.57
C LYS A 2 13.16 39.42 15.18
N TRP A 3 13.63 38.47 15.99
CA TRP A 3 14.95 37.85 15.90
C TRP A 3 14.85 36.33 15.77
N LYS A 4 15.82 35.71 15.09
CA LYS A 4 15.94 34.25 14.92
C LYS A 4 17.27 33.74 15.48
N LEU A 5 17.30 32.46 15.84
CA LEU A 5 18.55 31.78 16.17
C LEU A 5 19.51 31.83 14.97
N GLY A 6 20.74 32.27 15.22
CA GLY A 6 21.78 32.45 14.21
C GLY A 6 21.86 33.86 13.58
N ASP A 7 20.95 34.78 13.93
CA ASP A 7 21.05 36.17 13.47
C ASP A 7 22.32 36.83 14.02
N PHE A 8 23.09 37.49 13.16
CA PHE A 8 24.25 38.29 13.58
C PHE A 8 23.81 39.70 13.98
N VAL A 9 24.04 40.03 15.25
CA VAL A 9 23.55 41.26 15.87
C VAL A 9 24.69 42.04 16.53
N ARG A 10 24.56 43.37 16.53
CA ARG A 10 25.41 44.29 17.26
C ARG A 10 24.63 44.92 18.40
N PHE A 11 25.26 45.01 19.56
CA PHE A 11 24.70 45.65 20.74
C PHE A 11 24.59 47.17 20.49
N VAL A 12 23.47 47.78 20.87
CA VAL A 12 23.23 49.22 20.62
C VAL A 12 24.17 50.11 21.43
N GLU A 13 24.46 49.67 22.67
CA GLU A 13 25.18 50.47 23.68
C GLU A 13 26.62 49.99 23.91
N GLU A 14 26.99 48.86 23.33
CA GLU A 14 28.32 48.26 23.46
C GLU A 14 28.90 48.02 22.06
N ASN A 15 30.21 48.25 21.89
CA ASN A 15 30.89 47.90 20.64
C ASN A 15 31.20 46.39 20.59
N ARG A 16 30.13 45.59 20.72
CA ARG A 16 30.16 44.13 20.73
C ARG A 16 29.22 43.61 19.67
N GLU A 17 29.59 42.47 19.11
CA GLU A 17 28.85 41.76 18.09
C GLU A 17 28.78 40.29 18.47
N GLY A 18 27.78 39.60 17.98
CA GLY A 18 27.62 38.18 18.23
C GLY A 18 26.44 37.60 17.49
N TYR A 19 26.25 36.30 17.69
CA TYR A 19 25.14 35.55 17.11
C TYR A 19 24.07 35.33 18.16
N VAL A 20 22.80 35.46 17.76
CA VAL A 20 21.68 35.07 18.61
C VAL A 20 21.69 33.55 18.78
N THR A 21 22.09 33.07 19.96
CA THR A 21 22.22 31.65 20.28
C THR A 21 21.04 31.11 21.05
N ARG A 22 20.21 31.99 21.62
CA ARG A 22 19.01 31.62 22.38
C ARG A 22 17.91 32.67 22.29
N ILE A 23 16.66 32.25 22.32
CA ILE A 23 15.49 33.13 22.47
C ILE A 23 14.77 32.70 23.74
N PHE A 24 14.74 33.57 24.75
CA PHE A 24 14.04 33.29 26.02
C PHE A 24 12.56 33.63 25.88
N ASP A 25 12.26 34.79 25.31
CA ASP A 25 10.92 35.29 24.99
C ASP A 25 10.98 36.41 23.93
N ASP A 26 9.88 37.12 23.69
CA ASP A 26 9.82 38.23 22.73
C ASP A 26 10.68 39.46 23.11
N GLN A 27 11.07 39.58 24.38
CA GLN A 27 11.80 40.72 24.94
C GLN A 27 13.27 40.41 25.21
N MET A 28 13.64 39.15 25.46
CA MET A 28 14.99 38.75 25.87
C MET A 28 15.56 37.64 24.98
N ILE A 29 16.79 37.86 24.50
CA ILE A 29 17.54 36.95 23.65
C ILE A 29 18.95 36.73 24.24
N GLY A 30 19.53 35.56 24.00
CA GLY A 30 20.94 35.27 24.30
C GLY A 30 21.79 35.55 23.06
N VAL A 31 22.85 36.34 23.23
CA VAL A 31 23.83 36.64 22.16
C VAL A 31 25.20 36.17 22.61
N THR A 32 25.85 35.35 21.78
CA THR A 32 27.21 34.84 22.02
C THR A 32 28.18 35.49 21.05
N GLY A 33 29.23 36.12 21.58
CA GLY A 33 30.32 36.71 20.81
C GLY A 33 31.49 35.73 20.59
N ASP A 34 32.68 36.27 20.34
CA ASP A 34 33.91 35.48 20.11
C ASP A 34 34.48 34.82 21.37
N ASP A 35 33.96 35.17 22.55
CA ASP A 35 34.38 34.65 23.85
C ASP A 35 33.59 33.42 24.30
N ASP A 36 32.74 32.87 23.43
CA ASP A 36 31.85 31.71 23.68
C ASP A 36 30.94 31.87 24.91
N PHE A 37 30.78 33.09 25.42
CA PHE A 37 29.92 33.38 26.56
C PHE A 37 28.56 33.91 26.09
N GLU A 38 27.47 33.24 26.50
CA GLU A 38 26.10 33.69 26.18
C GLU A 38 25.70 34.85 27.11
N ILE A 39 25.42 36.00 26.52
CA ILE A 39 24.96 37.20 27.23
C ILE A 39 23.46 37.38 26.99
N PRO A 40 22.60 37.29 28.03
CA PRO A 40 21.19 37.63 27.91
C PRO A 40 21.03 39.15 27.75
N VAL A 41 20.41 39.57 26.65
CA VAL A 41 20.13 40.97 26.34
C VAL A 41 18.70 41.19 25.87
N LEU A 42 18.21 42.42 26.10
CA LEU A 42 16.90 42.82 25.59
C LEU A 42 16.94 42.91 24.06
N ALA A 43 15.92 42.37 23.41
CA ALA A 43 15.72 42.39 21.96
C ALA A 43 15.70 43.81 21.37
N SER A 44 15.42 44.84 22.19
CA SER A 44 15.46 46.26 21.81
C SER A 44 16.87 46.87 21.87
N LYS A 45 17.81 46.22 22.57
CA LYS A 45 19.20 46.66 22.78
C LYS A 45 20.18 46.05 21.79
N VAL A 46 19.68 45.39 20.75
CA VAL A 46 20.46 44.82 19.66
C VAL A 46 19.95 45.29 18.30
N THR A 47 20.84 45.33 17.32
CA THR A 47 20.53 45.72 15.94
C THR A 47 21.12 44.73 14.96
N ALA A 48 20.49 44.57 13.80
CA ALA A 48 20.93 43.63 12.77
C ALA A 48 22.09 44.23 11.98
N VAL A 49 23.21 43.51 11.89
CA VAL A 49 24.35 43.94 11.07
C VAL A 49 24.13 43.45 9.65
N HIS A 50 23.69 44.35 8.77
CA HIS A 50 23.43 44.04 7.37
C HIS A 50 24.76 43.92 6.62
N GLY A 51 25.11 42.71 6.16
CA GLY A 51 26.34 42.44 5.40
C GLY A 51 27.16 41.28 5.94
N HIS A 52 26.88 40.79 7.15
CA HIS A 52 27.44 39.54 7.65
C HIS A 52 26.55 38.37 7.20
N ALA A 53 26.68 37.99 5.92
CA ALA A 53 26.15 36.72 5.46
C ALA A 53 27.05 35.62 6.03
N ALA A 54 26.57 34.88 7.03
CA ALA A 54 27.20 33.63 7.43
C ALA A 54 27.42 32.79 6.16
N LYS A 55 28.70 32.54 5.81
CA LYS A 55 29.05 31.55 4.79
C LYS A 55 28.58 30.18 5.31
N GLY A 56 27.34 29.80 4.97
CA GLY A 56 26.79 28.49 5.31
C GLY A 56 25.29 28.42 5.56
N GLN A 57 24.59 29.54 5.73
CA GLN A 57 23.13 29.49 5.92
C GLN A 57 22.42 29.76 4.59
N ALA A 58 22.14 28.67 3.87
CA ALA A 58 20.96 28.64 3.03
C ALA A 58 19.79 29.15 3.88
N LYS A 59 19.03 30.13 3.37
CA LYS A 59 17.81 30.65 3.99
C LYS A 59 17.05 29.53 4.68
N ALA A 60 17.13 29.49 6.01
CA ALA A 60 16.07 28.91 6.80
C ALA A 60 14.87 29.85 6.60
N GLU A 61 14.12 29.58 5.53
CA GLU A 61 12.75 30.02 5.47
C GLU A 61 12.10 29.49 6.74
N ASP A 62 11.82 30.40 7.67
CA ASP A 62 10.76 30.21 8.67
C ASP A 62 9.47 30.00 7.87
N THR A 63 9.29 28.80 7.39
CA THR A 63 7.97 28.26 7.22
C THR A 63 7.60 27.79 8.60
N ASN A 64 6.76 28.57 9.30
CA ASN A 64 5.87 28.01 10.31
C ASN A 64 5.14 26.85 9.64
N ILE A 65 5.63 25.61 9.80
CA ILE A 65 4.96 24.42 9.29
C ILE A 65 4.18 23.72 10.38
N THR A 66 3.32 24.50 11.05
CA THR A 66 1.96 24.04 11.27
C THR A 66 1.10 24.41 10.06
N GLY A 67 1.58 24.07 8.86
CA GLY A 67 0.70 23.96 7.70
C GLY A 67 -0.29 22.85 8.02
N THR A 68 -1.57 23.21 8.19
CA THR A 68 -2.66 22.23 8.26
C THR A 68 -2.47 21.22 7.14
N VAL A 69 -2.34 19.95 7.51
CA VAL A 69 -2.18 18.85 6.55
C VAL A 69 -3.31 18.97 5.52
N PRO A 70 -3.02 19.01 4.22
CA PRO A 70 -4.06 19.03 3.20
C PRO A 70 -5.04 17.87 3.44
N ALA A 71 -6.34 18.12 3.28
CA ALA A 71 -7.38 17.11 3.55
C ALA A 71 -7.17 15.78 2.79
N ALA A 72 -6.41 15.79 1.70
CA ALA A 72 -6.07 14.63 0.88
C ALA A 72 -4.55 14.34 0.87
N PHE A 73 -3.92 14.18 2.05
CA PHE A 73 -2.51 13.78 2.13
C PHE A 73 -2.33 12.27 1.88
N VAL A 74 -1.78 11.92 0.72
CA VAL A 74 -1.56 10.54 0.26
C VAL A 74 -0.21 10.05 0.78
N LYS A 75 -0.20 8.94 1.53
CA LYS A 75 1.01 8.41 2.18
C LYS A 75 1.72 7.29 1.40
N GLU A 76 1.01 6.66 0.47
CA GLU A 76 1.45 5.47 -0.26
C GLU A 76 1.22 5.65 -1.76
N GLY A 77 1.95 4.91 -2.58
CA GLY A 77 1.98 4.97 -4.03
C GLY A 77 3.36 5.33 -4.60
N VAL A 78 4.44 4.77 -4.06
CA VAL A 78 5.77 4.83 -4.69
C VAL A 78 6.01 3.58 -5.54
N PHE A 79 6.28 3.79 -6.83
CA PHE A 79 6.48 2.71 -7.79
C PHE A 79 7.75 2.89 -8.61
N LEU A 80 8.39 1.78 -8.95
CA LEU A 80 9.31 1.69 -10.07
C LEU A 80 8.53 1.20 -11.29
N ALA A 81 8.60 1.93 -12.38
CA ALA A 81 7.90 1.63 -13.62
C ALA A 81 8.90 1.37 -14.75
N ALA A 82 8.74 0.26 -15.45
CA ALA A 82 9.47 -0.08 -16.66
C ALA A 82 8.55 0.11 -17.87
N ILE A 83 8.82 1.14 -18.68
CA ILE A 83 7.98 1.54 -19.82
C ILE A 83 8.76 1.31 -21.11
N PRO A 84 8.25 0.49 -22.05
CA PRO A 84 8.86 0.36 -23.37
C PRO A 84 8.88 1.69 -24.12
N ASP A 85 9.95 1.96 -24.86
CA ASP A 85 9.98 3.10 -25.77
C ASP A 85 8.94 2.92 -26.90
N GLU A 86 8.33 4.02 -27.32
CA GLU A 86 7.27 4.02 -28.32
C GLU A 86 7.78 3.69 -29.73
N ARG A 87 9.03 4.07 -30.03
CA ARG A 87 9.66 3.88 -31.35
C ARG A 87 10.55 2.64 -31.38
N ALA A 88 11.19 2.33 -30.26
CA ALA A 88 12.08 1.19 -30.09
C ALA A 88 11.59 0.30 -28.94
N GLN A 89 10.55 -0.51 -29.18
CA GLN A 89 9.93 -1.34 -28.13
C GLN A 89 10.88 -2.34 -27.44
N SER A 90 12.06 -2.60 -28.02
CA SER A 90 13.14 -3.37 -27.41
C SER A 90 13.88 -2.62 -26.29
N VAL A 91 13.71 -1.29 -26.20
CA VAL A 91 14.28 -0.43 -25.16
C VAL A 91 13.21 -0.15 -24.11
N VAL A 92 13.60 -0.20 -22.84
CA VAL A 92 12.74 0.07 -21.69
C VAL A 92 13.35 1.23 -20.89
N HIS A 93 12.50 2.17 -20.51
CA HIS A 93 12.81 3.29 -19.64
C HIS A 93 12.30 3.02 -18.23
N PHE A 94 13.19 3.17 -17.26
CA PHE A 94 12.88 3.04 -15.84
C PHE A 94 12.55 4.40 -15.24
N HIS A 95 11.41 4.46 -14.59
CA HIS A 95 10.90 5.66 -13.93
C HIS A 95 10.62 5.39 -12.46
N LEU A 96 10.96 6.37 -11.60
CA LEU A 96 10.49 6.44 -10.23
C LEU A 96 9.21 7.28 -10.27
N VAL A 97 8.09 6.66 -9.90
CA VAL A 97 6.76 7.25 -9.92
C VAL A 97 6.33 7.52 -8.49
N ASN A 98 6.02 8.78 -8.20
CA ASN A 98 5.57 9.24 -6.91
C ASN A 98 4.09 9.65 -6.99
N GLN A 99 3.18 8.86 -6.44
CA GLN A 99 1.79 9.26 -6.26
C GLN A 99 1.50 9.85 -4.88
N THR A 100 2.50 9.89 -4.01
CA THR A 100 2.34 10.37 -2.64
C THR A 100 2.35 11.88 -2.56
N SER A 101 1.94 12.42 -1.42
CA SER A 101 2.08 13.83 -1.07
C SER A 101 3.47 14.19 -0.51
N PHE A 102 4.39 13.23 -0.40
CA PHE A 102 5.78 13.47 -0.01
C PHE A 102 6.63 13.89 -1.21
N LYS A 103 7.66 14.71 -0.97
CA LYS A 103 8.81 14.77 -1.87
C LYS A 103 9.66 13.53 -1.61
N LEU A 104 10.15 12.90 -2.68
CA LEU A 104 11.07 11.77 -2.56
C LEU A 104 12.49 12.25 -2.88
N LEU A 105 13.43 12.02 -1.97
CA LEU A 105 14.85 12.15 -2.25
C LEU A 105 15.35 10.76 -2.62
N ALA A 106 15.83 10.60 -3.85
CA ALA A 106 16.17 9.30 -4.38
C ALA A 106 17.56 9.28 -5.00
N ALA A 107 18.24 8.14 -4.86
CA ALA A 107 19.51 7.84 -5.52
C ALA A 107 19.49 6.42 -6.06
N LEU A 108 19.96 6.25 -7.30
CA LEU A 108 20.17 4.93 -7.91
C LEU A 108 21.65 4.74 -8.17
N THR A 109 22.17 3.63 -7.65
CA THR A 109 23.47 3.07 -8.02
C THR A 109 23.24 1.75 -8.75
N THR A 110 23.95 1.53 -9.85
CA THR A 110 24.01 0.23 -10.50
C THR A 110 25.30 -0.50 -10.12
N GLN A 111 25.20 -1.81 -9.87
CA GLN A 111 26.35 -2.65 -9.57
C GLN A 111 26.46 -3.79 -10.60
N LYS A 112 27.65 -3.95 -11.17
CA LYS A 112 27.99 -5.09 -12.04
C LYS A 112 29.45 -5.45 -11.85
N ASP A 113 29.72 -6.73 -11.58
CA ASP A 113 31.08 -7.25 -11.42
C ASP A 113 31.93 -6.44 -10.41
N GLN A 114 31.32 -6.07 -9.28
CA GLN A 114 31.91 -5.20 -8.23
C GLN A 114 32.23 -3.75 -8.65
N VAL A 115 31.83 -3.35 -9.86
CA VAL A 115 31.86 -1.95 -10.31
C VAL A 115 30.53 -1.28 -9.98
N PHE A 116 30.61 -0.14 -9.30
CA PHE A 116 29.46 0.67 -8.91
C PHE A 116 29.40 1.94 -9.75
N LYS A 117 28.21 2.32 -10.20
CA LYS A 117 27.97 3.55 -10.96
C LYS A 117 26.73 4.26 -10.46
N GLY A 118 26.86 5.52 -10.06
CA GLY A 118 25.70 6.37 -9.76
C GLY A 118 24.97 6.73 -11.05
N GLU A 119 23.77 6.19 -11.24
CA GLU A 119 22.93 6.46 -12.42
C GLU A 119 22.02 7.67 -12.20
N PHE A 120 21.57 7.89 -10.97
CA PHE A 120 20.64 8.97 -10.65
C PHE A 120 20.80 9.47 -9.22
N SER A 121 20.63 10.78 -9.03
CA SER A 121 20.36 11.38 -7.73
C SER A 121 19.46 12.60 -7.95
N GLY A 122 18.45 12.79 -7.09
CA GLY A 122 17.56 13.93 -7.23
C GLY A 122 16.30 13.86 -6.38
N ILE A 123 15.45 14.87 -6.60
CA ILE A 123 14.16 15.02 -5.93
C ILE A 123 13.05 14.64 -6.92
N VAL A 124 12.10 13.83 -6.48
CA VAL A 124 10.85 13.54 -7.19
C VAL A 124 9.71 14.22 -6.44
N GLU A 125 9.09 15.20 -7.09
CA GLU A 125 7.99 15.98 -6.51
C GLU A 125 6.72 15.11 -6.31
N PRO A 126 5.80 15.50 -5.43
CA PRO A 126 4.50 14.84 -5.25
C PRO A 126 3.77 14.66 -6.58
N THR A 127 3.06 13.53 -6.75
CA THR A 127 2.25 13.25 -7.95
C THR A 127 3.02 13.38 -9.28
N SER A 128 4.33 13.13 -9.26
CA SER A 128 5.21 13.28 -10.42
C SER A 128 6.01 11.99 -10.70
N SER A 129 6.82 11.99 -11.76
CA SER A 129 7.74 10.90 -12.03
C SER A 129 9.03 11.41 -12.66
N VAL A 130 10.11 10.64 -12.51
CA VAL A 130 11.39 10.92 -13.15
C VAL A 130 11.94 9.66 -13.81
N LYS A 131 12.46 9.79 -15.03
CA LYS A 131 13.23 8.72 -15.69
C LYS A 131 14.63 8.70 -15.10
N PHE A 132 15.10 7.53 -14.65
CA PHE A 132 16.42 7.42 -14.03
C PHE A 132 17.35 6.39 -14.69
N TYR A 133 16.81 5.49 -15.54
CA TYR A 133 17.65 4.50 -16.23
C TYR A 133 16.98 4.02 -17.53
N SER A 134 17.75 3.45 -18.45
CA SER A 134 17.25 2.88 -19.70
C SER A 134 18.11 1.71 -20.14
N ALA A 135 17.48 0.65 -20.64
CA ALA A 135 18.20 -0.53 -21.10
C ALA A 135 17.44 -1.30 -22.17
N GLN A 136 18.16 -2.11 -22.92
CA GLN A 136 17.58 -3.01 -23.91
C GLN A 136 17.04 -4.27 -23.22
N LEU A 137 15.75 -4.55 -23.40
CA LEU A 137 15.05 -5.67 -22.78
C LEU A 137 15.60 -7.04 -23.23
N GLY A 138 16.09 -7.14 -24.47
CA GLY A 138 16.72 -8.36 -24.98
C GLY A 138 18.01 -8.73 -24.23
N ASP A 139 18.68 -7.77 -23.62
CA ASP A 139 19.97 -7.95 -22.94
C ASP A 139 19.81 -8.08 -21.43
N LEU A 140 18.65 -8.55 -20.96
CA LEU A 140 18.31 -8.61 -19.54
C LEU A 140 19.38 -9.30 -18.68
N GLN A 141 20.03 -10.34 -19.21
CA GLN A 141 21.13 -11.04 -18.55
C GLN A 141 22.33 -10.13 -18.21
N LEU A 142 22.56 -9.11 -19.04
CA LEU A 142 23.66 -8.14 -18.92
C LEU A 142 23.33 -6.98 -17.99
N TRP A 143 22.09 -6.84 -17.56
CA TRP A 143 21.66 -5.73 -16.70
C TRP A 143 22.36 -5.79 -15.34
N PRO A 144 22.73 -4.62 -14.79
CA PRO A 144 23.32 -4.54 -13.46
C PRO A 144 22.26 -4.82 -12.38
N ASN A 145 22.71 -5.02 -11.15
CA ASN A 145 21.87 -4.92 -9.97
C ASN A 145 21.51 -3.44 -9.76
N PHE A 146 20.29 -3.18 -9.32
CA PHE A 146 19.81 -1.85 -9.00
C PHE A 146 19.83 -1.71 -7.48
N ASP A 147 20.54 -0.71 -6.99
CA ASP A 147 20.52 -0.28 -5.59
C ASP A 147 19.87 1.11 -5.53
N LEU A 148 18.58 1.13 -5.22
CA LEU A 148 17.76 2.32 -5.15
C LEU A 148 17.39 2.62 -3.70
N GLU A 149 17.79 3.79 -3.23
CA GLU A 149 17.38 4.34 -1.94
C GLU A 149 16.39 5.49 -2.16
N VAL A 150 15.30 5.50 -1.38
CA VAL A 150 14.31 6.59 -1.40
C VAL A 150 13.96 7.02 0.02
N ILE A 151 14.09 8.32 0.28
CA ILE A 151 13.76 8.95 1.55
C ILE A 151 12.57 9.90 1.34
N PHE A 152 11.60 9.84 2.24
CA PHE A 152 10.44 10.71 2.22
C PHE A 152 10.73 12.04 2.90
N TYR A 153 10.25 13.14 2.33
CA TYR A 153 10.27 14.47 2.93
C TYR A 153 8.90 15.12 2.84
N THR A 154 8.48 15.76 3.93
CA THR A 154 7.34 16.66 3.92
C THR A 154 7.57 17.77 4.92
N PRO A 155 7.15 19.00 4.60
CA PRO A 155 7.15 20.08 5.57
C PRO A 155 6.04 19.89 6.63
N TYR A 156 4.95 19.16 6.31
CA TYR A 156 3.79 19.03 7.19
C TYR A 156 4.04 18.13 8.41
N ASN A 157 3.28 18.34 9.48
CA ASN A 157 3.32 17.50 10.69
C ASN A 157 2.67 16.12 10.45
N VAL A 158 3.32 15.29 9.64
CA VAL A 158 2.93 13.92 9.30
C VAL A 158 4.11 13.01 9.56
N LYS A 159 3.89 11.92 10.30
CA LYS A 159 4.90 10.88 10.50
C LYS A 159 5.34 10.32 9.14
N ARG A 160 6.64 10.40 8.87
CA ARG A 160 7.25 9.90 7.64
C ARG A 160 7.33 8.36 7.65
N PRO A 161 7.11 7.69 6.52
CA PRO A 161 7.43 6.27 6.35
C PRO A 161 8.93 5.98 6.51
N ALA A 162 9.26 4.70 6.65
CA ALA A 162 10.64 4.25 6.57
C ALA A 162 11.22 4.51 5.18
N ALA A 163 12.54 4.68 5.09
CA ALA A 163 13.22 4.75 3.80
C ALA A 163 13.00 3.45 3.03
N ILE A 164 12.79 3.58 1.72
CA ILE A 164 12.73 2.43 0.82
C ILE A 164 14.15 2.10 0.41
N ARG A 165 14.48 0.82 0.48
CA ARG A 165 15.68 0.25 -0.13
C ARG A 165 15.24 -0.86 -1.07
N PHE A 166 15.61 -0.74 -2.33
CA PHE A 166 15.34 -1.72 -3.37
C PHE A 166 16.69 -2.15 -3.94
N GLU A 167 17.10 -3.38 -3.61
CA GLU A 167 18.36 -3.98 -4.04
C GLU A 167 18.05 -5.27 -4.81
N GLU A 168 17.75 -5.17 -6.10
CA GLU A 168 17.39 -6.33 -6.90
C GLU A 168 18.00 -6.32 -8.30
N LYS A 169 18.13 -7.53 -8.86
CA LYS A 169 18.38 -7.77 -10.28
C LYS A 169 17.09 -8.24 -10.94
N PHE A 170 16.63 -7.49 -11.94
CA PHE A 170 15.47 -7.87 -12.73
C PHE A 170 15.71 -9.16 -13.53
N LYS A 171 14.68 -10.01 -13.61
CA LYS A 171 14.64 -11.32 -14.28
C LYS A 171 13.50 -11.37 -15.28
N ALA A 172 13.54 -12.33 -16.19
CA ALA A 172 12.56 -12.40 -17.28
C ALA A 172 11.10 -12.52 -16.78
N LYS A 173 10.91 -13.20 -15.64
CA LYS A 173 9.60 -13.32 -14.97
C LYS A 173 9.00 -11.97 -14.54
N ASP A 174 9.83 -10.96 -14.32
CA ASP A 174 9.38 -9.65 -13.86
C ASP A 174 8.72 -8.86 -15.01
N PHE A 175 8.98 -9.27 -16.26
CA PHE A 175 8.43 -8.69 -17.48
C PHE A 175 7.47 -9.62 -18.25
N SER A 176 7.15 -10.80 -17.71
CA SER A 176 6.26 -11.76 -18.38
C SER A 176 4.77 -11.44 -18.18
N GLY A 177 4.43 -10.65 -17.16
CA GLY A 177 3.07 -10.21 -16.87
C GLY A 177 2.55 -9.17 -17.86
N ALA A 178 1.22 -8.98 -17.86
CA ALA A 178 0.57 -7.94 -18.65
C ALA A 178 1.00 -6.54 -18.18
N LYS A 179 1.26 -5.64 -19.14
CA LYS A 179 1.53 -4.23 -18.89
C LYS A 179 0.31 -3.57 -18.24
N LYS A 180 0.55 -2.78 -17.21
CA LYS A 180 -0.45 -1.98 -16.49
C LYS A 180 -0.31 -0.52 -16.87
N GLN A 181 -1.36 0.26 -16.64
CA GLN A 181 -1.29 1.71 -16.80
C GLN A 181 -0.41 2.30 -15.69
N VAL A 182 0.69 2.94 -16.08
CA VAL A 182 1.61 3.61 -15.17
C VAL A 182 0.98 4.93 -14.72
N PRO A 183 0.80 5.13 -13.41
CA PRO A 183 0.22 6.37 -12.91
C PRO A 183 1.11 7.58 -13.22
N VAL A 184 0.51 8.77 -13.27
CA VAL A 184 1.16 10.05 -13.66
C VAL A 184 1.55 10.11 -15.14
N LEU A 185 2.10 9.05 -15.71
CA LEU A 185 2.59 9.01 -17.10
C LEU A 185 1.52 8.60 -18.11
N ASN A 186 0.45 7.91 -17.69
CA ASN A 186 -0.62 7.38 -18.56
C ASN A 186 -0.12 6.47 -19.69
N LYS A 187 1.04 5.80 -19.49
CA LYS A 187 1.63 4.84 -20.43
C LYS A 187 1.47 3.40 -19.95
N GLY A 188 1.53 2.43 -20.86
CA GLY A 188 1.57 1.02 -20.50
C GLY A 188 2.98 0.57 -20.11
N GLY A 189 3.13 -0.03 -18.92
CA GLY A 189 4.42 -0.52 -18.44
C GLY A 189 4.30 -1.59 -17.36
N TRP A 190 5.42 -2.18 -16.96
CA TRP A 190 5.50 -3.05 -15.80
C TRP A 190 5.69 -2.20 -14.54
N LEU A 191 4.92 -2.49 -13.49
CA LEU A 191 4.88 -1.71 -12.25
C LEU A 191 5.33 -2.56 -11.07
N PHE A 192 6.30 -2.04 -10.32
CA PHE A 192 6.85 -2.62 -9.11
C PHE A 192 6.56 -1.65 -7.96
N ARG A 193 5.75 -2.07 -6.99
CA ARG A 193 5.41 -1.22 -5.85
C ARG A 193 6.53 -1.30 -4.82
N LEU A 194 7.11 -0.16 -4.46
CA LEU A 194 8.32 -0.10 -3.62
C LEU A 194 8.03 0.18 -2.14
N ASP A 195 6.86 0.74 -1.83
CA ASP A 195 6.47 1.13 -0.47
C ASP A 195 5.60 0.10 0.25
N GLN A 196 5.45 -1.09 -0.32
CA GLN A 196 4.90 -2.23 0.37
C GLN A 196 6.02 -3.11 0.90
N PRO A 197 5.90 -3.64 2.13
CA PRO A 197 6.83 -4.64 2.61
C PRO A 197 6.77 -5.81 1.63
N GLU A 198 7.93 -6.18 1.07
CA GLU A 198 8.07 -7.43 0.35
C GLU A 198 7.51 -8.55 1.23
N LEU A 199 6.53 -9.29 0.70
CA LEU A 199 6.24 -10.62 1.22
C LEU A 199 7.51 -11.43 0.94
N LYS A 200 8.46 -11.40 1.88
CA LYS A 200 9.57 -12.35 1.94
C LYS A 200 8.92 -13.70 2.14
N ILE A 201 8.55 -14.34 1.04
CA ILE A 201 8.14 -15.72 1.04
C ILE A 201 9.45 -16.48 1.27
N ASP A 202 9.75 -16.68 2.54
CA ASP A 202 10.91 -17.40 2.99
C ASP A 202 10.92 -18.79 2.31
N PRO A 203 11.93 -19.15 1.50
CA PRO A 203 11.98 -20.45 0.86
C PRO A 203 11.97 -21.59 1.90
N GLU A 204 12.36 -21.32 3.15
CA GLU A 204 12.21 -22.24 4.27
C GLU A 204 10.75 -22.39 4.72
N LYS A 205 9.96 -21.32 4.80
CA LYS A 205 8.50 -21.40 4.99
C LYS A 205 7.80 -22.04 3.80
N LEU A 206 8.35 -21.89 2.59
CA LEU A 206 7.86 -22.57 1.40
C LEU A 206 8.12 -24.09 1.52
N LYS A 207 9.34 -24.50 1.91
CA LYS A 207 9.66 -25.92 2.15
C LYS A 207 8.86 -26.51 3.32
N GLU A 208 8.65 -25.78 4.41
CA GLU A 208 7.74 -26.21 5.48
C GLU A 208 6.28 -26.30 5.01
N SER A 209 5.85 -25.48 4.04
CA SER A 209 4.53 -25.63 3.41
C SER A 209 4.43 -26.77 2.39
N PHE A 210 5.57 -27.28 1.89
CA PHE A 210 5.65 -28.48 1.04
C PHE A 210 5.85 -29.78 1.83
N PHE A 211 6.38 -29.71 3.06
CA PHE A 211 6.66 -30.85 3.93
C PHE A 211 5.78 -30.94 5.18
N LYS A 212 4.82 -30.03 5.37
CA LYS A 212 3.65 -30.33 6.20
C LYS A 212 2.80 -31.36 5.45
N PRO A 213 2.37 -32.47 6.11
CA PRO A 213 1.23 -33.22 5.61
C PRO A 213 0.12 -32.19 5.36
N ALA A 214 -0.54 -32.28 4.20
CA ALA A 214 -1.59 -31.37 3.82
C ALA A 214 -2.76 -31.43 4.84
N GLU A 215 -2.69 -30.59 5.87
CA GLU A 215 -3.80 -30.18 6.72
C GLU A 215 -3.87 -28.66 6.59
N GLU A 216 -4.87 -28.05 5.98
CA GLU A 216 -5.99 -28.55 5.20
C GLU A 216 -5.94 -27.70 3.92
N LYS A 217 -5.84 -28.34 2.75
CA LYS A 217 -6.77 -27.88 1.72
C LYS A 217 -8.10 -27.90 2.43
N VAL A 218 -8.83 -26.80 2.47
CA VAL A 218 -10.28 -26.95 2.42
C VAL A 218 -10.49 -27.64 1.07
N SER A 219 -10.31 -28.97 1.05
CA SER A 219 -11.21 -29.81 0.32
C SER A 219 -12.54 -29.32 0.83
N LEU A 220 -13.17 -28.46 0.04
CA LEU A 220 -14.59 -28.58 -0.12
C LEU A 220 -14.73 -30.08 -0.43
N GLU A 221 -14.99 -30.87 0.61
CA GLU A 221 -15.42 -32.23 0.44
C GLU A 221 -16.48 -32.15 -0.63
N ARG A 222 -16.44 -33.04 -1.63
CA ARG A 222 -17.50 -33.09 -2.64
C ARG A 222 -18.81 -33.00 -1.86
N PRO A 223 -19.57 -31.89 -1.97
CA PRO A 223 -20.72 -31.74 -1.11
C PRO A 223 -21.58 -32.95 -1.42
N ASN A 224 -22.06 -33.62 -0.37
CA ASN A 224 -23.04 -34.67 -0.56
C ASN A 224 -24.12 -34.10 -1.48
N SER A 225 -24.60 -34.90 -2.43
CA SER A 225 -25.64 -34.47 -3.37
C SER A 225 -26.91 -33.98 -2.65
N GLU A 226 -26.99 -34.16 -1.32
CA GLU A 226 -28.02 -33.70 -0.40
C GLU A 226 -27.36 -32.85 0.72
N VAL A 227 -27.77 -31.59 0.87
CA VAL A 227 -27.28 -30.63 1.87
C VAL A 227 -28.43 -30.20 2.77
N ASP A 228 -28.29 -30.48 4.07
CA ASP A 228 -29.29 -30.09 5.08
C ASP A 228 -29.01 -28.67 5.60
N LEU A 229 -30.00 -27.80 5.46
CA LEU A 229 -29.92 -26.40 5.88
C LEU A 229 -30.58 -26.16 7.24
N HIS A 230 -31.09 -27.18 7.95
CA HIS A 230 -31.63 -26.97 9.30
C HIS A 230 -30.53 -26.45 10.24
N ILE A 231 -30.85 -25.42 11.04
CA ILE A 231 -29.85 -24.76 11.89
C ILE A 231 -29.19 -25.71 12.90
N GLU A 232 -29.93 -26.72 13.37
CA GLU A 232 -29.45 -27.79 14.26
C GLU A 232 -28.29 -28.60 13.66
N LYS A 233 -28.21 -28.68 12.33
CA LYS A 233 -27.11 -29.34 11.60
C LYS A 233 -25.94 -28.41 11.35
N LEU A 234 -26.18 -27.10 11.32
CA LEU A 234 -25.18 -26.10 11.01
C LEU A 234 -24.46 -25.58 12.26
N ARG A 235 -25.14 -25.61 13.42
CA ARG A 235 -24.64 -24.98 14.64
C ARG A 235 -25.27 -25.56 15.91
N ASN A 236 -24.47 -25.79 16.95
CA ASN A 236 -24.91 -26.36 18.22
C ASN A 236 -25.51 -25.31 19.18
N ASP A 237 -25.07 -24.05 19.13
CA ASP A 237 -25.51 -22.93 19.98
C ASP A 237 -26.70 -22.13 19.40
N TYR A 238 -27.52 -22.76 18.55
CA TYR A 238 -28.61 -22.10 17.82
C TYR A 238 -29.71 -21.51 18.71
N GLN A 239 -29.84 -21.97 19.96
CA GLN A 239 -30.85 -21.52 20.91
C GLN A 239 -30.66 -20.06 21.35
N PHE A 240 -29.46 -19.49 21.16
CA PHE A 240 -29.13 -18.12 21.52
C PHE A 240 -29.25 -17.13 20.34
N LEU A 241 -29.67 -17.59 19.16
CA LEU A 241 -29.69 -16.79 17.94
C LEU A 241 -31.09 -16.24 17.62
N GLY A 242 -31.12 -15.01 17.09
CA GLY A 242 -32.35 -14.42 16.57
C GLY A 242 -32.78 -15.05 15.24
N SER A 243 -34.08 -15.02 14.92
CA SER A 243 -34.62 -15.63 13.68
C SER A 243 -33.96 -15.12 12.39
N SER A 244 -33.58 -13.84 12.35
CA SER A 244 -32.85 -13.26 11.21
C SER A 244 -31.40 -13.75 11.10
N GLU A 245 -30.74 -13.99 12.23
CA GLU A 245 -29.37 -14.52 12.26
C GLU A 245 -29.35 -15.98 11.82
N ILE A 246 -30.32 -16.77 12.30
CA ILE A 246 -30.52 -18.15 11.88
C ILE A 246 -30.68 -18.21 10.35
N LEU A 247 -31.58 -17.41 9.79
CA LEU A 247 -31.82 -17.35 8.35
C LEU A 247 -30.53 -17.00 7.58
N ASN A 248 -29.78 -16.00 8.05
CA ASN A 248 -28.51 -15.61 7.40
C ASN A 248 -27.46 -16.72 7.43
N ILE A 249 -27.36 -17.47 8.52
CA ILE A 249 -26.44 -18.62 8.62
C ILE A 249 -26.83 -19.70 7.61
N GLN A 250 -28.12 -20.02 7.53
CA GLN A 250 -28.65 -21.01 6.59
C GLN A 250 -28.40 -20.60 5.12
N LEU A 251 -28.63 -19.34 4.78
CA LEU A 251 -28.38 -18.80 3.44
C LEU A 251 -26.89 -18.76 3.10
N ASN A 252 -26.04 -18.41 4.05
CA ASN A 252 -24.59 -18.43 3.84
C ASN A 252 -24.07 -19.86 3.62
N HIS A 253 -24.60 -20.84 4.35
CA HIS A 253 -24.26 -22.24 4.12
C HIS A 253 -24.77 -22.72 2.75
N PHE A 254 -26.00 -22.38 2.36
CA PHE A 254 -26.54 -22.63 1.03
C PHE A 254 -25.63 -22.10 -0.09
N ARG A 255 -25.18 -20.83 0.00
CA ARG A 255 -24.30 -20.21 -1.00
C ARG A 255 -22.96 -20.95 -1.11
N LYS A 256 -22.31 -21.22 0.03
CA LYS A 256 -21.04 -21.96 0.07
C LYS A 256 -21.18 -23.35 -0.57
N SER A 257 -22.26 -24.06 -0.28
CA SER A 257 -22.51 -25.40 -0.81
C SER A 257 -22.86 -25.38 -2.30
N LEU A 258 -23.58 -24.36 -2.77
CA LEU A 258 -23.84 -24.15 -4.20
C LEU A 258 -22.55 -23.85 -4.98
N ASP A 259 -21.71 -22.96 -4.46
CA ASP A 259 -20.41 -22.63 -5.05
C ASP A 259 -19.51 -23.87 -5.11
N ALA A 260 -19.46 -24.65 -4.03
CA ALA A 260 -18.73 -25.92 -4.01
C ALA A 260 -19.25 -26.90 -5.08
N ALA A 261 -20.56 -27.06 -5.22
CA ALA A 261 -21.15 -27.94 -6.22
C ALA A 261 -20.80 -27.51 -7.67
N ILE A 262 -20.74 -26.20 -7.93
CA ILE A 262 -20.35 -25.64 -9.22
C ILE A 262 -18.85 -25.88 -9.48
N VAL A 263 -17.99 -25.61 -8.50
CA VAL A 263 -16.53 -25.84 -8.61
C VAL A 263 -16.23 -27.32 -8.88
N HIS A 264 -16.99 -28.23 -8.25
CA HIS A 264 -16.85 -29.67 -8.42
C HIS A 264 -17.63 -30.25 -9.63
N GLN A 265 -18.29 -29.41 -10.45
CA GLN A 265 -19.05 -29.82 -11.63
C GLN A 265 -20.09 -30.91 -11.32
N LEU A 266 -20.79 -30.80 -10.19
CA LEU A 266 -21.85 -31.74 -9.85
C LEU A 266 -23.05 -31.54 -10.81
N PRO A 267 -23.67 -32.62 -11.32
CA PRO A 267 -24.82 -32.50 -12.22
C PRO A 267 -26.06 -31.96 -11.51
N ALA A 268 -26.23 -32.25 -10.22
CA ALA A 268 -27.32 -31.76 -9.40
C ALA A 268 -26.96 -31.76 -7.91
N ILE A 269 -27.63 -30.91 -7.14
CA ILE A 269 -27.55 -30.83 -5.68
C ILE A 269 -28.95 -30.61 -5.09
N VAL A 270 -29.24 -31.23 -3.95
CA VAL A 270 -30.53 -31.14 -3.25
C VAL A 270 -30.32 -30.38 -1.94
N PHE A 271 -31.09 -29.32 -1.71
CA PHE A 271 -31.08 -28.56 -0.46
C PHE A 271 -32.32 -28.87 0.36
N ILE A 272 -32.13 -29.35 1.59
CA ILE A 272 -33.20 -29.67 2.54
C ILE A 272 -33.39 -28.45 3.44
N HIS A 273 -34.50 -27.73 3.27
CA HIS A 273 -34.80 -26.49 3.99
C HIS A 273 -35.97 -26.64 4.98
N GLY A 274 -36.60 -27.81 5.04
CA GLY A 274 -37.74 -28.10 5.91
C GLY A 274 -39.07 -27.54 5.38
N ALA A 275 -40.18 -28.00 5.97
CA ALA A 275 -41.55 -27.69 5.54
C ALA A 275 -42.20 -26.51 6.29
N GLY A 276 -41.43 -25.73 7.07
CA GLY A 276 -41.93 -24.65 7.94
C GLY A 276 -42.62 -23.49 7.19
N ASN A 277 -42.49 -22.24 7.68
CA ASN A 277 -43.18 -21.07 7.12
C ASN A 277 -42.79 -20.67 5.67
N GLY A 278 -41.96 -21.46 4.97
CA GLY A 278 -41.60 -21.26 3.57
C GLY A 278 -40.62 -20.12 3.28
N ILE A 279 -40.17 -19.37 4.30
CA ILE A 279 -39.27 -18.21 4.14
C ILE A 279 -37.92 -18.63 3.52
N LEU A 280 -37.28 -19.67 4.07
CA LEU A 280 -36.00 -20.18 3.56
C LEU A 280 -36.14 -20.68 2.11
N ARG A 281 -37.21 -21.42 1.81
CA ARG A 281 -37.53 -21.88 0.45
C ARG A 281 -37.63 -20.72 -0.53
N HIS A 282 -38.39 -19.68 -0.17
CA HIS A 282 -38.60 -18.52 -1.04
C HIS A 282 -37.28 -17.79 -1.35
N GLU A 283 -36.43 -17.60 -0.34
CA GLU A 283 -35.15 -16.92 -0.53
C GLU A 283 -34.14 -17.78 -1.32
N LEU A 284 -34.16 -19.10 -1.14
CA LEU A 284 -33.41 -20.04 -1.99
C LEU A 284 -33.83 -19.91 -3.46
N HIS A 285 -35.14 -20.00 -3.74
CA HIS A 285 -35.67 -19.92 -5.11
C HIS A 285 -35.34 -18.58 -5.78
N LYS A 286 -35.40 -17.48 -5.02
CA LYS A 286 -35.01 -16.15 -5.48
C LYS A 286 -33.53 -16.07 -5.86
N GLN A 287 -32.63 -16.69 -5.08
CA GLN A 287 -31.20 -16.72 -5.41
C GLN A 287 -30.89 -17.65 -6.59
N LEU A 288 -31.52 -18.84 -6.63
CA LEU A 288 -31.36 -19.81 -7.71
C LEU A 288 -31.84 -19.27 -9.06
N SER A 289 -32.98 -18.58 -9.10
CA SER A 289 -33.54 -17.99 -10.33
C SER A 289 -32.63 -16.96 -11.01
N LYS A 290 -31.73 -16.32 -10.24
CA LYS A 290 -30.79 -15.31 -10.73
C LYS A 290 -29.40 -15.87 -11.04
N HIS A 291 -29.15 -17.13 -10.71
CA HIS A 291 -27.79 -17.68 -10.76
C HIS A 291 -27.42 -18.17 -12.17
N PRO A 292 -26.36 -17.65 -12.82
CA PRO A 292 -26.08 -17.92 -14.23
C PRO A 292 -25.69 -19.38 -14.52
N LYS A 293 -25.16 -20.09 -13.52
CA LYS A 293 -24.71 -21.49 -13.58
C LYS A 293 -25.79 -22.50 -13.16
N VAL A 294 -26.98 -22.05 -12.77
CA VAL A 294 -28.12 -22.94 -12.51
C VAL A 294 -28.87 -23.15 -13.82
N GLN A 295 -29.13 -24.41 -14.17
CA GLN A 295 -29.91 -24.75 -15.35
C GLN A 295 -31.41 -24.68 -15.04
N THR A 296 -31.84 -25.35 -13.97
CA THR A 296 -33.22 -25.33 -13.47
C THR A 296 -33.26 -25.82 -12.02
N PHE A 297 -34.34 -25.57 -11.30
CA PHE A 297 -34.58 -26.09 -9.96
C PHE A 297 -36.04 -26.54 -9.81
N MET A 298 -36.27 -27.57 -9.02
CA MET A 298 -37.58 -28.19 -8.78
C MET A 298 -37.66 -28.72 -7.35
N ASP A 299 -38.86 -28.95 -6.82
CA ASP A 299 -39.01 -29.60 -5.52
C ASP A 299 -38.42 -31.03 -5.59
N ALA A 300 -37.64 -31.43 -4.58
CA ALA A 300 -36.96 -32.73 -4.56
C ALA A 300 -37.90 -33.85 -4.08
N GLN A 301 -37.75 -35.04 -4.67
CA GLN A 301 -38.39 -36.34 -4.31
C GLN A 301 -39.40 -36.28 -3.16
N LYS A 302 -40.68 -36.11 -3.51
CA LYS A 302 -41.77 -35.95 -2.53
C LYS A 302 -41.91 -37.14 -1.58
N GLU A 303 -41.56 -38.36 -2.02
CA GLU A 303 -41.64 -39.55 -1.17
C GLU A 303 -40.58 -39.58 -0.06
N LYS A 304 -39.42 -38.92 -0.25
CA LYS A 304 -38.28 -38.96 0.68
C LYS A 304 -38.20 -37.71 1.57
N PHE A 305 -38.60 -36.54 1.07
CA PHE A 305 -38.42 -35.25 1.77
C PHE A 305 -39.70 -34.41 1.88
N GLY A 306 -40.86 -34.92 1.44
CA GLY A 306 -42.10 -34.16 1.38
C GLY A 306 -41.94 -32.89 0.51
N TYR A 307 -42.40 -31.74 1.02
CA TYR A 307 -42.23 -30.42 0.38
C TYR A 307 -41.01 -29.64 0.92
N GLY A 308 -40.15 -30.29 1.70
CA GLY A 308 -39.08 -29.65 2.46
C GLY A 308 -37.72 -29.57 1.79
N ALA A 309 -37.62 -29.89 0.49
CA ALA A 309 -36.35 -29.90 -0.22
C ALA A 309 -36.45 -29.41 -1.67
N THR A 310 -35.40 -28.76 -2.16
CA THR A 310 -35.28 -28.24 -3.53
C THR A 310 -34.08 -28.88 -4.23
N ARG A 311 -34.31 -29.54 -5.37
CA ARG A 311 -33.28 -30.07 -6.26
C ARG A 311 -32.89 -29.01 -7.30
N VAL A 312 -31.59 -28.77 -7.43
CA VAL A 312 -30.99 -27.80 -8.33
C VAL A 312 -30.15 -28.57 -9.36
N LEU A 313 -30.40 -28.31 -10.64
CA LEU A 313 -29.59 -28.82 -11.74
C LEU A 313 -28.60 -27.72 -12.16
N LEU A 314 -27.32 -28.07 -12.24
CA LEU A 314 -26.23 -27.16 -12.61
C LEU A 314 -25.84 -27.35 -14.09
N LYS A 315 -25.31 -26.29 -14.71
CA LYS A 315 -24.85 -26.28 -16.10
C LYS A 315 -23.45 -26.84 -16.27
#